data_AF-A0A2D6I438-F1
#
_entry.id   AF-A0A2D6I438-F1
#
_cell.length_a   1.000
_cell.length_b   1.000
_cell.length_c   1.000
_cell.angle_alpha   90.00
_cell.angle_beta   90.00
_cell.angle_gamma   90.00
#
_symmetry.space_group_name_H-M   'P 1'
#
loop_
_entity.id
_entity.type
_entity.pdbx_description
1 polymer ?
#
loop_
_entity_poly.entity_id
_entity_poly.type
_entity_poly.pdbx_seq_one_letter_code
_entity_poly.pdbx_strand_id
1 'polypeptide(L)'
;MLEDSEVERALVVMAHPDDVDFGAAGTVALWNRAGISVTYGIVTDGDAGGFDPAIPRAEIPGIRQREQRAAAAVVGVSDVHFLGYKDGDVNPSQDLRRDISRLIRQVRPQRMLIQSPDRKWEH
;
A
#
# COMPACT_ATOMS: atom_id res chain seq x y z
N MET A 1 6.20 6.72 -21.55
CA MET A 1 5.36 6.12 -20.47
C MET A 1 4.00 5.86 -21.08
N LEU A 2 3.28 4.83 -20.62
CA LEU A 2 1.89 4.62 -21.04
C LEU A 2 1.02 5.77 -20.56
N GLU A 3 0.16 6.29 -21.43
CA GLU A 3 -0.90 7.21 -21.05
C GLU A 3 -1.95 6.50 -20.17
N ASP A 4 -2.74 7.27 -19.41
CA ASP A 4 -3.77 6.68 -18.54
C ASP A 4 -4.79 5.84 -19.33
N SER A 5 -5.09 6.22 -20.57
CA SER A 5 -5.99 5.47 -21.46
C SER A 5 -5.44 4.11 -21.92
N GLU A 6 -4.15 3.84 -21.70
CA GLU A 6 -3.50 2.58 -22.06
C GLU A 6 -3.29 1.65 -20.86
N VAL A 7 -3.71 2.07 -19.66
CA VAL A 7 -3.54 1.31 -18.42
C VAL A 7 -4.89 0.78 -17.95
N GLU A 8 -4.95 -0.52 -17.67
CA GLU A 8 -6.16 -1.15 -17.13
C GLU A 8 -6.04 -1.45 -15.64
N ARG A 9 -4.81 -1.77 -15.20
CA ARG A 9 -4.50 -2.21 -13.84
C ARG A 9 -3.24 -1.54 -13.32
N ALA A 10 -3.35 -0.98 -12.13
CA ALA A 10 -2.23 -0.44 -11.38
C ALA A 10 -2.05 -1.18 -10.06
N LEU A 11 -0.80 -1.37 -9.65
CA LEU A 11 -0.46 -1.90 -8.32
C LEU A 11 0.32 -0.84 -7.55
N VAL A 12 -0.22 -0.45 -6.40
CA VAL A 12 0.42 0.45 -5.45
C VAL A 12 1.07 -0.39 -4.36
N VAL A 13 2.38 -0.25 -4.15
CA VAL A 13 3.09 -0.95 -3.06
C VAL A 13 3.67 0.06 -2.09
N MET A 14 3.22 0.01 -0.84
CA MET A 14 3.62 0.92 0.24
C MET A 14 4.06 0.14 1.47
N ALA A 15 4.93 0.73 2.29
CA ALA A 15 5.47 0.06 3.46
C ALA A 15 4.40 -0.12 4.55
N HIS A 16 3.64 0.93 4.86
CA HIS A 16 2.71 0.96 5.99
C HIS A 16 1.28 1.25 5.52
N PRO A 17 0.27 0.88 6.33
CA PRO A 17 -1.03 1.55 6.29
C PRO A 17 -0.80 3.07 6.35
N ASP A 18 -1.62 3.88 5.68
CA ASP A 18 -1.59 5.35 5.52
C ASP A 18 -0.59 5.96 4.52
N ASP A 19 0.49 5.26 4.16
CA ASP A 19 1.52 5.79 3.24
C ASP A 19 0.92 6.20 1.88
N VAL A 20 -0.01 5.40 1.35
CA VAL A 20 -0.72 5.71 0.10
C VAL A 20 -1.66 6.90 0.24
N ASP A 21 -2.24 7.08 1.43
CA ASP A 21 -3.25 8.09 1.69
C ASP A 21 -2.62 9.49 1.65
N PHE A 22 -1.45 9.64 2.27
CA PHE A 22 -0.68 10.89 2.22
C PHE A 22 0.05 11.09 0.89
N GLY A 23 0.62 10.02 0.34
CA GLY A 23 1.53 10.12 -0.81
C GLY A 23 0.83 10.18 -2.16
N ALA A 24 -0.35 9.55 -2.30
CA ALA A 24 -0.92 9.27 -3.62
C ALA A 24 -2.45 9.14 -3.68
N ALA A 25 -3.22 9.41 -2.62
CA ALA A 25 -4.69 9.26 -2.64
C ALA A 25 -5.36 10.00 -3.81
N GLY A 26 -4.93 11.22 -4.09
CA GLY A 26 -5.45 12.00 -5.22
C GLY A 26 -5.19 11.34 -6.57
N THR A 27 -3.98 10.80 -6.79
CA THR A 27 -3.63 10.05 -8.00
C THR A 27 -4.45 8.78 -8.13
N VAL A 28 -4.62 8.02 -7.04
CA VAL A 28 -5.44 6.80 -7.05
C VAL A 28 -6.90 7.12 -7.37
N ALA A 29 -7.47 8.17 -6.77
CA ALA A 29 -8.84 8.59 -7.07
C ALA A 29 -9.03 8.95 -8.54
N LEU A 30 -8.05 9.63 -9.16
CA LEU A 30 -8.08 9.94 -10.60
C LEU A 30 -7.98 8.69 -11.46
N TRP A 31 -7.13 7.73 -11.12
CA TRP A 31 -7.02 6.45 -11.81
C TRP A 31 -8.31 5.63 -11.76
N ASN A 32 -8.91 5.49 -10.58
CA ASN A 32 -10.20 4.81 -10.44
C ASN A 32 -11.29 5.52 -11.25
N ARG A 33 -11.32 6.86 -11.26
CA ARG A 33 -12.27 7.64 -12.08
C ARG A 33 -12.06 7.43 -13.59
N ALA A 34 -10.82 7.19 -14.01
CA ALA A 34 -10.46 6.86 -15.39
C ALA A 34 -10.74 5.38 -15.76
N GLY A 35 -11.24 4.56 -14.84
CA GLY A 35 -11.53 3.14 -15.07
C GLY A 35 -10.34 2.22 -14.87
N ILE A 36 -9.21 2.73 -14.37
CA ILE A 36 -8.04 1.91 -14.02
C ILE A 36 -8.34 1.18 -12.71
N SER A 37 -8.28 -0.15 -12.73
CA SER A 37 -8.41 -0.97 -11.51
C SER A 37 -7.13 -0.87 -10.68
N VAL A 38 -7.24 -0.34 -9.46
CA VAL A 38 -6.09 -0.17 -8.57
C VAL A 38 -6.12 -1.22 -7.45
N THR A 39 -5.02 -1.94 -7.28
CA THR A 39 -4.77 -2.86 -6.14
C THR A 39 -3.73 -2.25 -5.21
N TYR A 40 -3.93 -2.39 -3.90
CA TYR A 40 -2.94 -2.03 -2.89
C TYR A 40 -2.21 -3.26 -2.36
N GLY A 41 -0.88 -3.17 -2.26
CA GLY A 41 -0.02 -4.09 -1.54
C GLY A 41 0.69 -3.36 -0.40
N ILE A 42 0.22 -3.57 0.82
CA ILE A 42 0.79 -2.97 2.03
C ILE A 42 1.74 -3.99 2.65
N VAL A 43 3.02 -3.62 2.79
CA VAL A 43 4.06 -4.56 3.22
C VAL A 43 3.89 -4.97 4.68
N THR A 44 3.62 -4.00 5.56
CA THR A 44 3.52 -4.24 7.00
C THR A 44 2.09 -4.19 7.50
N ASP A 45 1.88 -4.72 8.71
CA ASP A 45 0.62 -4.54 9.43
C ASP A 45 0.54 -3.21 10.20
N GLY A 46 1.59 -2.38 10.13
CA GLY A 46 1.65 -1.11 10.84
C GLY A 46 1.67 -1.25 12.37
N ASP A 47 2.13 -2.40 12.87
CA ASP A 47 2.05 -2.82 14.27
C ASP A 47 2.98 -2.04 15.21
N ALA A 48 3.80 -1.12 14.71
CA ALA A 48 4.60 -0.17 15.48
C ALA A 48 3.91 1.21 15.61
N GLY A 49 2.87 1.49 14.83
CA GLY A 49 2.05 2.70 14.93
C GLY A 49 1.12 2.73 16.14
N GLY A 50 0.42 3.85 16.33
CA GLY A 50 -0.56 4.06 17.41
C GLY A 50 0.07 4.21 18.80
N PHE A 51 -0.33 5.24 19.56
CA PHE A 51 0.28 5.58 20.85
C PHE A 51 -0.72 5.62 22.02
N ASP A 52 -1.97 5.22 21.79
CA ASP A 52 -2.98 5.18 22.85
C ASP A 52 -2.65 4.04 23.84
N PRO A 53 -2.31 4.35 25.10
CA PRO A 53 -1.99 3.34 26.10
C PRO A 53 -3.18 2.47 26.50
N ALA A 54 -4.41 2.87 26.18
CA ALA A 54 -5.62 2.07 26.44
C ALA A 54 -5.80 0.93 25.43
N ILE A 55 -5.12 0.97 24.27
CA ILE A 55 -5.26 -0.04 23.22
C ILE A 55 -4.14 -1.08 23.35
N PRO A 56 -4.47 -2.38 23.51
CA PRO A 56 -3.48 -3.44 23.50
C PRO A 56 -2.69 -3.48 22.18
N ARG A 57 -1.36 -3.61 22.25
CA ARG A 57 -0.50 -3.65 21.04
C ARG A 57 -0.94 -4.71 20.02
N ALA A 58 -1.44 -5.85 20.50
CA ALA A 58 -1.91 -6.94 19.64
C ALA A 58 -3.14 -6.56 18.79
N GLU A 59 -3.88 -5.50 19.15
CA GLU A 59 -5.06 -5.04 18.40
C GLU A 59 -4.71 -4.03 17.30
N ILE A 60 -3.56 -3.36 17.40
CA ILE A 60 -3.12 -2.31 16.47
C ILE A 60 -3.11 -2.78 15.00
N PRO A 61 -2.56 -3.96 14.64
CA PRO A 61 -2.64 -4.48 13.28
C PRO A 61 -4.06 -4.48 12.72
N GLY A 62 -5.00 -5.07 13.47
CA GLY A 62 -6.38 -5.19 13.03
C GLY A 62 -7.07 -3.84 12.88
N ILE A 63 -6.77 -2.89 13.76
CA ILE A 63 -7.29 -1.51 13.68
C ILE A 63 -6.77 -0.84 12.40
N ARG A 64 -5.44 -0.79 12.21
CA ARG A 64 -4.85 -0.09 11.06
C ARG A 64 -5.19 -0.72 9.72
N GLN A 65 -5.33 -2.05 9.68
CA GLN A 65 -5.82 -2.71 8.48
C GLN A 65 -7.29 -2.36 8.15
N ARG A 66 -8.15 -2.16 9.16
CA ARG A 66 -9.54 -1.70 8.93
C ARG A 66 -9.56 -0.25 8.47
N GLU A 67 -8.75 0.60 9.09
CA GLU A 67 -8.60 2.02 8.70
C GLU A 67 -8.14 2.13 7.24
N GLN A 68 -7.08 1.41 6.85
CA GLN A 68 -6.59 1.45 5.48
C GLN A 68 -7.61 0.95 4.46
N ARG A 69 -8.38 -0.10 4.77
CA ARG A 69 -9.47 -0.56 3.89
C ARG A 69 -10.58 0.48 3.76
N ALA A 70 -10.93 1.15 4.86
CA ALA A 70 -11.92 2.22 4.83
C ALA A 70 -11.42 3.42 4.01
N ALA A 71 -10.16 3.84 4.20
CA ALA A 71 -9.53 4.91 3.42
C ALA A 71 -9.43 4.56 1.92
N ALA A 72 -9.02 3.33 1.59
CA ALA A 72 -8.98 2.82 0.22
C ALA A 72 -10.36 2.89 -0.45
N ALA A 73 -11.42 2.51 0.28
CA ALA A 73 -12.78 2.56 -0.25
C ALA A 73 -13.24 3.99 -0.60
N VAL A 74 -12.78 5.01 0.12
CA VAL A 74 -13.09 6.42 -0.18
C VAL A 74 -12.60 6.83 -1.57
N VAL A 75 -11.45 6.30 -2.00
CA VAL A 75 -10.87 6.57 -3.32
C VAL A 75 -11.23 5.53 -4.38
N GLY A 76 -12.14 4.59 -4.07
CA GLY A 76 -12.63 3.58 -5.01
C GLY A 76 -11.81 2.29 -5.08
N VAL A 77 -10.90 2.06 -4.15
CA VAL A 77 -10.09 0.81 -4.07
C VAL A 77 -10.73 -0.17 -3.09
N SER A 78 -11.05 -1.37 -3.57
CA SER A 78 -11.55 -2.48 -2.75
C SER A 78 -10.54 -3.62 -2.59
N ASP A 79 -9.55 -3.71 -3.46
CA ASP A 79 -8.55 -4.78 -3.48
C ASP A 79 -7.29 -4.36 -2.70
N VAL A 80 -7.22 -4.75 -1.42
CA VAL A 80 -6.16 -4.37 -0.49
C VAL A 80 -5.55 -5.62 0.14
N HIS A 81 -4.26 -5.86 -0.14
CA HIS A 81 -3.48 -6.95 0.41
C HIS A 81 -2.49 -6.45 1.46
N PHE A 82 -2.45 -7.13 2.61
CA PHE A 82 -1.40 -6.96 3.62
C PHE A 82 -0.44 -8.14 3.53
N LEU A 83 0.87 -7.89 3.49
CA LEU A 83 1.89 -8.95 3.40
C LEU A 83 2.31 -9.50 4.78
N GLY A 84 1.91 -8.84 5.87
CA GLY A 84 2.10 -9.33 7.24
C GLY A 84 3.52 -9.17 7.80
N TYR A 85 4.34 -8.31 7.21
CA TYR A 85 5.67 -8.02 7.75
C TYR A 85 5.57 -7.11 8.98
N LYS A 86 6.53 -7.23 9.88
CA LYS A 86 6.61 -6.40 11.08
C LYS A 86 7.06 -4.98 10.73
N ASP A 87 6.31 -4.01 11.21
CA ASP A 87 6.59 -2.59 11.08
C ASP A 87 7.91 -2.22 11.81
N GLY A 88 8.73 -1.41 11.16
CA GLY A 88 10.07 -1.05 11.63
C GLY A 88 11.16 -2.13 11.49
N ASP A 89 10.83 -3.35 11.05
CA ASP A 89 11.78 -4.49 10.93
C ASP A 89 11.80 -5.11 9.51
N VAL A 90 11.27 -4.39 8.53
CA VAL A 90 11.31 -4.81 7.12
C VAL A 90 12.74 -4.74 6.60
N ASN A 91 13.22 -5.85 6.05
CA ASN A 91 14.53 -5.96 5.44
C ASN A 91 14.41 -6.33 3.94
N PRO A 92 15.32 -5.85 3.06
CA PRO A 92 15.34 -6.21 1.65
C PRO A 92 15.80 -7.67 1.46
N SER A 93 14.87 -8.61 1.64
CA SER A 93 15.11 -10.05 1.60
C SER A 93 14.58 -10.71 0.32
N GLN A 94 15.00 -11.95 0.07
CA GLN A 94 14.42 -12.76 -1.01
C GLN A 94 12.95 -13.11 -0.75
N ASP A 95 12.55 -13.26 0.52
CA ASP A 95 11.16 -13.50 0.91
C ASP A 95 10.27 -12.32 0.55
N LEU A 96 10.70 -11.09 0.89
CA LEU A 96 9.98 -9.87 0.54
C LEU A 96 9.83 -9.73 -0.98
N ARG A 97 10.92 -9.98 -1.72
CA ARG A 97 10.90 -9.97 -3.19
C ARG A 97 9.95 -11.02 -3.75
N ARG A 98 9.93 -12.24 -3.18
CA ARG A 98 9.02 -13.31 -3.59
C ARG A 98 7.56 -12.89 -3.40
N ASP A 99 7.23 -12.32 -2.25
CA ASP A 99 5.84 -11.98 -1.91
C ASP A 99 5.32 -10.81 -2.74
N ILE A 100 6.13 -9.77 -2.97
CA ILE A 100 5.80 -8.69 -3.90
C ILE A 100 5.69 -9.22 -5.33
N SER A 101 6.62 -10.08 -5.76
CA SER A 101 6.58 -10.68 -7.11
C SER A 101 5.34 -11.56 -7.31
N ARG A 102 4.87 -12.25 -6.27
CA ARG A 102 3.62 -13.00 -6.30
C ARG A 102 2.44 -12.07 -6.55
N LEU A 103 2.36 -10.95 -5.84
CA LEU A 103 1.30 -9.97 -6.03
C LEU A 103 1.33 -9.35 -7.44
N ILE A 104 2.52 -9.00 -7.95
CA ILE A 104 2.70 -8.53 -9.33
C ILE A 104 2.16 -9.56 -10.34
N ARG A 105 2.43 -10.85 -10.15
CA ARG A 105 1.93 -11.92 -11.04
C ARG A 105 0.43 -12.14 -10.95
N GLN A 106 -0.16 -11.93 -9.77
CA GLN A 106 -1.61 -12.04 -9.56
C GLN A 106 -2.33 -10.87 -10.23
N VAL A 107 -1.87 -9.63 -10.00
CA VAL A 107 -2.49 -8.40 -10.50
C VAL A 107 -2.18 -8.16 -11.98
N ARG A 108 -0.98 -8.55 -12.45
CA ARG A 108 -0.44 -8.22 -13.80
C ARG A 108 -0.61 -6.74 -14.15
N PRO A 109 -0.10 -5.81 -13.32
CA PRO A 109 -0.30 -4.38 -13.52
C PRO A 109 0.50 -3.88 -14.74
N GLN A 110 -0.05 -2.93 -15.50
CA GLN A 110 0.73 -2.17 -16.47
C GLN A 110 1.48 -0.99 -15.81
N ARG A 111 1.02 -0.57 -14.63
CA ARG A 111 1.60 0.55 -13.90
C ARG A 111 1.83 0.22 -12.42
N MET A 112 2.98 0.63 -11.91
CA MET A 112 3.34 0.52 -10.50
C MET A 112 3.44 1.92 -9.89
N LEU A 113 2.98 2.08 -8.65
CA LEU A 113 3.28 3.23 -7.81
C LEU A 113 3.95 2.73 -6.53
N ILE A 114 5.14 3.26 -6.24
CA ILE A 114 5.96 2.86 -5.09
C ILE A 114 6.59 4.09 -4.43
N GLN A 115 6.97 3.96 -3.16
CA GLN A 115 7.78 4.98 -2.49
C GLN A 115 9.18 5.07 -3.12
N SER A 116 9.77 6.27 -3.09
CA SER A 116 11.18 6.42 -3.41
C SER A 116 12.03 5.59 -2.43
N PRO A 117 13.03 4.81 -2.91
CA PRO A 117 13.96 4.13 -2.02
C PRO A 117 14.96 5.11 -1.37
N ASP A 118 15.05 6.34 -1.87
CA ASP A 118 15.99 7.33 -1.38
C ASP A 118 15.51 7.95 -0.07
N ARG A 119 16.38 7.92 0.94
CA ARG A 119 16.15 8.67 2.18
C ARG A 119 16.50 10.13 1.94
N LYS A 120 15.52 11.02 2.11
CA LYS A 120 15.73 12.47 2.07
C LYS A 120 15.94 12.97 3.50
N TRP A 121 17.19 13.28 3.81
CA TRP A 121 17.61 13.80 5.12
C TRP A 121 17.67 15.33 5.18
N GLU A 122 17.44 16.01 4.05
CA GLU A 122 17.56 17.47 3.89
C GLU A 122 16.26 18.22 4.19
N HIS A 123 15.46 17.71 5.13
CA HIS A 123 14.22 18.34 5.59
C HIS A 123 14.24 18.54 7.09
#